data_AF-A0A7W0VMP7-F1
#
_entry.id   AF-A0A7W0VMP7-F1
#
_cell.length_a   1.000
_cell.length_b   1.000
_cell.length_c   1.000
_cell.angle_alpha   90.00
_cell.angle_beta   90.00
_cell.angle_gamma   90.00
#
_symmetry.space_group_name_H-M   'P 1'
#
loop_
_entity.id
_entity.type
_entity.pdbx_description
1 polymer ?
#
loop_
_entity_poly.entity_id
_entity_poly.type
_entity_poly.pdbx_seq_one_letter_code
_entity_poly.pdbx_strand_id
1 'polypeptide(L)'
;MRSSALIVLVAAGCASGKSASDVDASEAVIDAFVMPDSSCGALPCDAIHVSRSGNDTAAGTKTAPMKSINAAITKASTAVPPLAVFVHSGVYPESFTMKSGVSVYGGFDDAWTQNPSVTTEIASPTSPAVTIDNIMVPTLLVKMTIKTPDAISPGASSVAITITGSKMVELRDLQVLPGIGAAGTDGIDGSVGAGGGNGAGGNPGVERSGG
;
A
#
# COMPACT_ATOMS: atom_id res chain seq x y z
N MET A 1 -13.28 43.57 -53.57
CA MET A 1 -12.29 42.97 -52.64
C MET A 1 -12.80 41.55 -52.37
N ARG A 2 -12.58 40.53 -53.24
CA ARG A 2 -11.32 39.84 -53.61
C ARG A 2 -10.51 39.52 -52.32
N SER A 3 -10.31 38.29 -51.87
CA SER A 3 -9.99 37.08 -52.65
C SER A 3 -10.32 35.78 -51.91
N SER A 4 -10.84 34.83 -52.68
CA SER A 4 -10.64 33.38 -52.50
C SER A 4 -9.18 32.99 -52.78
N ALA A 5 -8.63 32.01 -52.07
CA ALA A 5 -7.44 31.24 -52.45
C ALA A 5 -7.79 29.78 -52.14
N LEU A 6 -8.03 28.87 -53.10
CA LEU A 6 -7.21 28.33 -54.20
C LEU A 6 -5.96 27.55 -53.75
N ILE A 7 -6.21 26.26 -53.48
CA ILE A 7 -5.45 25.03 -53.80
C ILE A 7 -4.02 25.22 -54.32
N VAL A 8 -3.06 24.54 -53.67
CA VAL A 8 -1.90 23.95 -54.35
C VAL A 8 -1.69 22.52 -53.84
N LEU A 9 -1.95 21.57 -54.74
CA LEU A 9 -1.46 20.20 -54.69
C LEU A 9 -0.12 20.20 -55.44
N VAL A 10 0.97 19.74 -54.82
CA VAL A 10 2.18 19.30 -55.53
C VAL A 10 2.54 17.92 -55.02
N ALA A 11 2.61 16.98 -55.96
CA ALA A 11 3.00 15.61 -55.76
C ALA A 11 4.50 15.40 -56.05
N ALA A 12 4.98 14.27 -55.53
CA ALA A 12 6.14 13.48 -55.97
C ALA A 12 7.54 13.93 -55.53
N GLY A 13 8.05 13.20 -54.53
CA GLY A 13 9.46 12.87 -54.37
C GLY A 13 9.58 11.48 -53.77
N CYS A 14 9.58 10.43 -54.61
CA CYS A 14 10.04 9.10 -54.18
C CYS A 14 11.56 9.18 -53.98
N ALA A 15 12.01 9.15 -52.73
CA ALA A 15 13.41 8.86 -52.40
C ALA A 15 13.49 7.40 -51.95
N SER A 16 13.91 6.54 -52.86
CA SER A 16 14.33 5.18 -52.57
C SER A 16 15.65 5.23 -51.82
N GLY A 17 15.65 4.89 -50.54
CA GLY A 17 16.86 4.74 -49.73
C GLY A 17 16.62 3.71 -48.63
N LYS A 18 16.93 2.45 -48.92
CA LYS A 18 17.02 1.42 -47.89
C LYS A 18 18.17 1.76 -46.95
N SER A 19 17.85 2.08 -45.70
CA SER A 19 18.69 1.75 -44.56
C SER A 19 17.78 1.27 -43.45
N ALA A 20 18.13 0.12 -42.90
CA ALA A 20 17.44 -0.50 -41.78
C ALA A 20 17.44 0.44 -40.56
N SER A 21 16.47 0.17 -39.68
CA SER A 21 16.30 0.72 -38.33
C SER A 21 15.84 2.17 -38.21
N ASP A 22 14.57 2.41 -38.47
CA ASP A 22 13.76 3.31 -37.65
C ASP A 22 12.48 2.55 -37.29
N VAL A 23 12.42 2.07 -36.05
CA VAL A 23 11.20 1.50 -35.48
C VAL A 23 10.29 2.69 -35.24
N ASP A 24 9.26 2.82 -36.06
CA ASP A 24 8.14 3.71 -35.81
C ASP A 24 7.61 3.37 -34.42
N ALA A 25 7.83 4.28 -33.46
CA ALA A 25 7.30 4.13 -32.13
C ALA A 25 5.78 4.27 -32.24
N SER A 26 5.09 3.15 -32.47
CA SER A 26 3.67 3.07 -32.24
C SER A 26 3.45 3.36 -30.76
N GLU A 27 3.00 4.57 -30.46
CA GLU A 27 2.40 4.93 -29.17
C GLU A 27 1.13 4.10 -29.00
N ALA A 28 1.33 2.88 -28.53
CA ALA A 28 0.36 2.02 -27.89
C ALA A 28 1.15 1.07 -27.00
N VAL A 29 1.86 1.64 -26.01
CA VAL A 29 2.02 0.92 -24.74
C VAL A 29 0.63 0.87 -24.11
N ILE A 30 -0.20 -0.04 -24.62
CA ILE A 30 -1.27 -0.61 -23.81
C ILE A 30 -0.54 -1.19 -22.60
N ASP A 31 -0.69 -0.48 -21.48
CA ASP A 31 -0.53 -1.07 -20.16
C ASP A 31 -1.18 -2.45 -20.23
N ALA A 32 -0.42 -3.50 -19.95
CA ALA A 32 -0.91 -4.87 -19.97
C ALA A 32 -1.81 -5.09 -18.74
N PHE A 33 -2.78 -4.18 -18.54
CA PHE A 33 -4.00 -4.46 -17.84
C PHE A 33 -4.64 -5.60 -18.62
N VAL A 34 -4.71 -6.76 -17.99
CA VAL A 34 -5.58 -7.84 -18.44
C VAL A 34 -6.94 -7.19 -18.69
N MET A 35 -7.31 -7.05 -19.97
CA MET A 35 -8.59 -6.47 -20.34
C MET A 35 -9.63 -7.34 -19.63
N PRO A 36 -10.42 -6.79 -18.71
CA PRO A 36 -11.44 -7.56 -18.04
C PRO A 36 -12.37 -8.02 -19.16
N ASP A 37 -12.69 -9.30 -19.17
CA ASP A 37 -13.62 -9.80 -20.16
C ASP A 37 -14.91 -8.97 -20.04
N SER A 38 -15.52 -8.67 -21.18
CA SER A 38 -16.74 -7.87 -21.24
C SER A 38 -17.92 -8.49 -20.47
N SER A 39 -17.81 -9.75 -20.02
CA SER A 39 -18.79 -10.41 -19.15
C SER A 39 -18.67 -10.03 -17.68
N CYS A 40 -17.48 -9.67 -17.20
CA CYS A 40 -17.18 -9.38 -15.79
C CYS A 40 -16.88 -7.90 -15.50
N GLY A 41 -17.06 -7.02 -16.49
CA GLY A 41 -17.02 -5.56 -16.31
C GLY A 41 -15.59 -5.05 -16.09
N ALA A 42 -15.32 -4.39 -14.97
CA ALA A 42 -13.98 -3.93 -14.60
C ALA A 42 -13.28 -4.86 -13.57
N LEU A 43 -13.90 -6.01 -13.27
CA LEU A 43 -13.44 -6.96 -12.25
C LEU A 43 -12.91 -8.24 -12.90
N PRO A 44 -12.01 -8.97 -12.22
CA PRO A 44 -11.62 -10.32 -12.61
C PRO A 44 -12.83 -11.27 -12.60
N CYS A 45 -12.91 -12.15 -13.59
CA CYS A 45 -14.02 -13.09 -13.74
C CYS A 45 -13.95 -14.27 -12.77
N ASP A 46 -12.73 -14.69 -12.43
CA ASP A 46 -12.47 -15.76 -11.47
C ASP A 46 -11.84 -15.20 -10.19
N ALA A 47 -12.46 -15.50 -9.06
CA ALA A 47 -12.02 -15.06 -7.75
C ALA A 47 -12.32 -16.07 -6.64
N ILE A 48 -11.46 -16.06 -5.62
CA ILE A 48 -11.72 -16.70 -4.33
C ILE A 48 -12.57 -15.74 -3.49
N HIS A 49 -13.68 -16.26 -2.97
CA HIS A 49 -14.66 -15.50 -2.19
C HIS A 49 -14.39 -15.69 -0.70
N VAL A 50 -14.41 -14.59 0.04
CA VAL A 50 -14.12 -14.55 1.49
C VAL A 50 -15.29 -13.92 2.23
N SER A 51 -15.80 -14.61 3.24
CA SER A 51 -16.83 -14.12 4.15
C SER A 51 -16.53 -14.55 5.57
N ARG A 52 -16.86 -13.70 6.55
CA ARG A 52 -16.63 -13.99 7.98
C ARG A 52 -17.31 -15.26 8.48
N SER A 53 -18.40 -15.68 7.83
CA SER A 53 -19.14 -16.92 8.12
C SER A 53 -18.59 -18.14 7.36
N GLY A 54 -17.56 -17.95 6.54
CA GLY A 54 -16.94 -19.00 5.74
C GLY A 54 -16.07 -19.96 6.54
N ASN A 55 -15.34 -20.81 5.80
CA ASN A 55 -14.40 -21.79 6.35
C ASN A 55 -13.12 -21.84 5.51
N ASP A 56 -11.94 -21.76 6.14
CA ASP A 56 -10.65 -21.75 5.45
C ASP A 56 -10.29 -23.06 4.74
N THR A 57 -11.03 -24.14 4.99
CA THR A 57 -10.93 -25.38 4.20
C THR A 57 -11.88 -25.41 3.00
N ALA A 58 -12.74 -24.40 2.83
CA ALA A 58 -13.75 -24.37 1.78
C ALA A 58 -13.15 -24.14 0.38
N ALA A 59 -13.98 -24.35 -0.64
CA ALA A 59 -13.60 -24.15 -2.03
C ALA A 59 -13.27 -22.68 -2.36
N GLY A 60 -13.81 -21.71 -1.63
CA GLY A 60 -13.65 -20.29 -1.94
C GLY A 60 -14.61 -19.82 -3.04
N THR A 61 -15.75 -20.49 -3.18
CA THR A 61 -16.82 -20.09 -4.10
C THR A 61 -17.82 -19.20 -3.38
N LYS A 62 -18.72 -18.55 -4.13
CA LYS A 62 -19.81 -17.74 -3.57
C LYS A 62 -20.66 -18.47 -2.51
N THR A 63 -20.87 -19.78 -2.70
CA THR A 63 -21.68 -20.62 -1.81
C THR A 63 -20.88 -21.34 -0.74
N ALA A 64 -19.55 -21.43 -0.89
CA ALA A 64 -18.63 -21.99 0.08
C ALA A 64 -17.40 -21.08 0.23
N PRO A 65 -17.60 -19.87 0.79
CA PRO A 65 -16.52 -18.88 0.91
C PRO A 65 -15.49 -19.30 1.95
N MET A 66 -14.27 -18.82 1.78
CA MET A 66 -13.21 -18.92 2.79
C MET A 66 -13.48 -17.94 3.93
N LYS A 67 -12.88 -18.19 5.10
CA LYS A 67 -13.13 -17.37 6.30
C LYS A 67 -12.20 -16.17 6.39
N SER A 68 -10.91 -16.41 6.17
CA SER A 68 -9.84 -15.41 6.31
C SER A 68 -9.31 -14.98 4.95
N ILE A 69 -8.90 -13.71 4.89
CA ILE A 69 -8.31 -13.11 3.70
C ILE A 69 -6.93 -13.72 3.45
N ASN A 70 -6.14 -13.95 4.51
CA ASN A 70 -4.81 -14.52 4.36
C ASN A 70 -4.83 -15.96 3.79
N ALA A 71 -5.79 -16.80 4.22
CA ALA A 71 -5.95 -18.14 3.66
C ALA A 71 -6.40 -18.08 2.20
N ALA A 72 -7.30 -17.16 1.86
CA ALA A 72 -7.75 -16.94 0.49
C ALA A 72 -6.63 -16.47 -0.44
N ILE A 73 -5.78 -15.53 -0.01
CA ILE A 73 -4.60 -15.10 -0.77
C ILE A 73 -3.65 -16.27 -0.99
N THR A 74 -3.42 -17.07 0.06
CA THR A 74 -2.58 -18.27 -0.04
C THR A 74 -3.14 -19.24 -1.08
N LYS A 75 -4.44 -19.53 -1.04
CA LYS A 75 -5.08 -20.40 -2.02
C LYS A 75 -5.06 -19.83 -3.43
N ALA A 76 -5.44 -18.57 -3.59
CA ALA A 76 -5.48 -17.88 -4.88
C ALA A 76 -4.11 -17.87 -5.58
N SER A 77 -3.03 -17.73 -4.82
CA SER A 77 -1.66 -17.79 -5.35
C SER A 77 -1.21 -19.15 -5.90
N THR A 78 -1.95 -20.22 -5.59
CA THR A 78 -1.64 -21.58 -6.12
C THR A 78 -2.29 -21.86 -7.47
N ALA A 79 -3.23 -21.03 -7.90
CA ALA A 79 -3.84 -21.13 -9.21
C ALA A 79 -2.90 -20.62 -10.31
N VAL A 80 -3.11 -21.09 -11.54
CA VAL A 80 -2.34 -20.67 -12.72
C VAL A 80 -3.32 -20.28 -13.83
N PRO A 81 -3.49 -18.98 -14.14
CA PRO A 81 -2.89 -17.82 -13.44
C PRO A 81 -3.43 -17.64 -12.01
N PRO A 82 -2.74 -16.87 -11.14
CA PRO A 82 -3.25 -16.53 -9.82
C PRO A 82 -4.64 -15.89 -9.88
N LEU A 83 -5.52 -16.28 -8.96
CA LEU A 83 -6.88 -15.74 -8.90
C LEU A 83 -6.94 -14.43 -8.10
N ALA A 84 -7.98 -13.65 -8.35
CA ALA A 84 -8.33 -12.54 -7.48
C ALA A 84 -8.97 -13.03 -6.17
N VAL A 85 -9.07 -12.14 -5.18
CA VAL A 85 -9.78 -12.38 -3.93
C VAL A 85 -10.86 -11.33 -3.75
N PHE A 86 -12.11 -11.78 -3.61
CA PHE A 86 -13.26 -10.94 -3.33
C PHE A 86 -13.68 -11.09 -1.88
N VAL A 87 -13.71 -9.97 -1.17
CA VAL A 87 -13.96 -9.93 0.27
C VAL A 87 -15.33 -9.32 0.51
N HIS A 88 -16.18 -10.09 1.18
CA HIS A 88 -17.48 -9.64 1.63
C HIS A 88 -17.37 -8.43 2.57
N SER A 89 -18.43 -7.65 2.65
CA SER A 89 -18.54 -6.59 3.64
C SER A 89 -18.48 -7.15 5.08
N GLY A 90 -17.94 -6.34 5.99
CA GLY A 90 -17.76 -6.70 7.39
C GLY A 90 -16.36 -6.40 7.91
N VAL A 91 -16.18 -6.67 9.21
CA VAL A 91 -14.92 -6.42 9.93
C VAL A 91 -14.09 -7.71 10.06
N TYR A 92 -12.86 -7.72 9.59
CA TYR A 92 -11.96 -8.86 9.60
C TYR A 92 -10.83 -8.60 10.60
N PRO A 93 -10.82 -9.29 11.76
CA PRO A 93 -9.82 -9.08 12.80
C PRO A 93 -8.54 -9.86 12.49
N GLU A 94 -7.88 -9.52 11.39
CA GLU A 94 -6.69 -10.22 10.90
C GLU A 94 -5.67 -9.26 10.29
N SER A 95 -4.47 -9.79 10.08
CA SER A 95 -3.40 -9.18 9.29
C SER A 95 -3.04 -10.15 8.19
N PHE A 96 -2.63 -9.66 7.03
CA PHE A 96 -2.32 -10.53 5.90
C PHE A 96 -1.15 -10.02 5.06
N THR A 97 -0.55 -10.95 4.32
CA THR A 97 0.53 -10.66 3.39
C THR A 97 0.04 -10.86 1.96
N MET A 98 0.18 -9.83 1.12
CA MET A 98 -0.18 -9.91 -0.29
C MET A 98 0.83 -10.77 -1.06
N LYS A 99 0.37 -11.39 -2.14
CA LYS A 99 1.20 -12.19 -3.04
C LYS A 99 1.11 -11.65 -4.46
N SER A 100 2.22 -11.74 -5.19
CA SER A 100 2.32 -11.21 -6.55
C SER A 100 1.27 -11.84 -7.47
N GLY A 101 0.51 -11.00 -8.18
CA GLY A 101 -0.58 -11.40 -9.07
C GLY A 101 -1.93 -11.65 -8.36
N VAL A 102 -1.99 -11.63 -7.03
CA VAL A 102 -3.24 -11.83 -6.28
C VAL A 102 -3.83 -10.49 -5.87
N SER A 103 -4.77 -10.00 -6.69
CA SER A 103 -5.49 -8.75 -6.40
C SER A 103 -6.64 -8.98 -5.42
N VAL A 104 -6.77 -8.10 -4.42
CA VAL A 104 -7.76 -8.19 -3.35
C VAL A 104 -8.74 -7.03 -3.46
N TYR A 105 -10.03 -7.36 -3.51
CA TYR A 105 -11.12 -6.40 -3.68
C TYR A 105 -12.12 -6.55 -2.53
N GLY A 106 -12.34 -5.47 -1.79
CA GLY A 106 -13.42 -5.36 -0.80
C GLY A 106 -14.70 -4.77 -1.37
N GLY A 107 -15.70 -4.61 -0.49
CA GLY A 107 -16.95 -3.93 -0.80
C GLY A 107 -17.99 -4.80 -1.49
N PHE A 108 -17.98 -6.11 -1.27
CA PHE A 108 -18.99 -7.03 -1.81
C PHE A 108 -20.17 -7.21 -0.84
N ASP A 109 -21.39 -7.17 -1.35
CA ASP A 109 -22.61 -7.49 -0.61
C ASP A 109 -22.95 -9.01 -0.63
N ASP A 110 -24.09 -9.38 -0.05
CA ASP A 110 -24.56 -10.78 0.03
C ASP A 110 -24.81 -11.41 -1.35
N ALA A 111 -25.04 -10.58 -2.38
CA ALA A 111 -25.20 -11.02 -3.76
C ALA A 111 -23.85 -11.12 -4.51
N TRP A 112 -22.73 -10.89 -3.82
CA TRP A 112 -21.39 -10.82 -4.40
C TRP A 112 -21.30 -9.80 -5.53
N THR A 113 -21.94 -8.65 -5.34
CA THR A 113 -21.83 -7.47 -6.20
C THR A 113 -21.09 -6.38 -5.46
N GLN A 114 -20.20 -5.65 -6.14
CA GLN A 114 -19.57 -4.48 -5.52
C GLN A 114 -20.62 -3.40 -5.27
N ASN A 115 -20.72 -2.99 -4.01
CA ASN A 115 -21.68 -2.00 -3.57
C ASN A 115 -20.95 -0.88 -2.81
N PRO A 116 -21.02 0.39 -3.24
CA PRO A 116 -20.34 1.48 -2.56
C PRO A 116 -20.91 1.79 -1.17
N SER A 117 -22.10 1.25 -0.83
CA SER A 117 -22.76 1.46 0.46
C SER A 117 -22.33 0.44 1.52
N VAL A 118 -21.55 -0.58 1.16
CA VAL A 118 -21.03 -1.57 2.11
C VAL A 118 -19.53 -1.40 2.27
N THR A 119 -19.01 -1.77 3.44
CA THR A 119 -17.60 -1.58 3.77
C THR A 119 -16.97 -2.90 4.18
N THR A 120 -15.79 -3.17 3.63
CA THR A 120 -14.87 -4.19 4.14
C THR A 120 -13.82 -3.50 5.00
N GLU A 121 -13.76 -3.86 6.27
CA GLU A 121 -12.82 -3.31 7.24
C GLU A 121 -11.85 -4.39 7.71
N ILE A 122 -10.56 -4.09 7.70
CA ILE A 122 -9.50 -4.88 8.31
C ILE A 122 -9.21 -4.25 9.66
N ALA A 123 -9.63 -4.91 10.73
CA ALA A 123 -9.36 -4.47 12.10
C ALA A 123 -8.20 -5.30 12.66
N SER A 124 -7.00 -5.05 12.15
CA SER A 124 -5.83 -5.87 12.46
C SER A 124 -5.54 -5.86 13.96
N PRO A 125 -5.26 -7.03 14.58
CA PRO A 125 -4.84 -7.08 15.98
C PRO A 125 -3.36 -6.71 16.17
N THR A 126 -2.59 -6.61 15.09
CA THR A 126 -1.15 -6.31 15.11
C THR A 126 -0.78 -5.21 14.12
N SER A 127 0.46 -4.74 14.22
CA SER A 127 1.09 -3.78 13.31
C SER A 127 2.31 -4.45 12.68
N PRO A 128 2.44 -4.52 11.32
CA PRO A 128 1.54 -3.96 10.33
C PRO A 128 0.28 -4.80 10.04
N ALA A 129 -0.80 -4.16 9.56
CA ALA A 129 -2.02 -4.89 9.13
C ALA A 129 -1.85 -5.59 7.77
N VAL A 130 -1.24 -4.89 6.80
CA VAL A 130 -1.02 -5.42 5.46
C VAL A 130 0.47 -5.35 5.13
N THR A 131 1.04 -6.50 4.79
CA THR A 131 2.41 -6.60 4.31
C THR A 131 2.43 -6.87 2.81
N ILE A 132 3.16 -6.05 2.06
CA ILE A 132 3.34 -6.18 0.63
C ILE A 132 4.83 -6.24 0.36
N ASP A 133 5.33 -7.39 -0.08
CA ASP A 133 6.76 -7.61 -0.27
C ASP A 133 7.05 -8.23 -1.64
N ASN A 134 8.06 -7.69 -2.32
CA ASN A 134 8.59 -8.19 -3.59
C ASN A 134 7.51 -8.45 -4.67
N ILE A 135 6.54 -7.54 -4.81
CA ILE A 135 5.50 -7.65 -5.83
C ILE A 135 6.01 -7.13 -7.18
N MET A 136 6.12 -8.07 -8.12
CA MET A 136 6.72 -7.86 -9.43
C MET A 136 5.73 -8.11 -10.58
N VAL A 137 4.46 -8.33 -10.28
CA VAL A 137 3.35 -8.52 -11.23
C VAL A 137 2.19 -7.65 -10.76
N PRO A 138 1.36 -7.08 -11.65
CA PRO A 138 0.24 -6.23 -11.26
C PRO A 138 -0.62 -6.85 -10.16
N THR A 139 -0.71 -6.17 -9.02
CA THR A 139 -1.40 -6.62 -7.83
C THR A 139 -2.13 -5.43 -7.20
N LEU A 140 -3.45 -5.54 -7.07
CA LEU A 140 -4.29 -4.44 -6.60
C LEU A 140 -4.82 -4.73 -5.20
N LEU A 141 -4.90 -3.69 -4.37
CA LEU A 141 -5.65 -3.70 -3.11
C LEU A 141 -6.73 -2.61 -3.18
N VAL A 142 -8.01 -3.00 -3.16
CA VAL A 142 -9.11 -2.14 -3.59
C VAL A 142 -10.27 -2.11 -2.60
N LYS A 143 -10.82 -0.92 -2.34
CA LYS A 143 -12.09 -0.69 -1.61
C LYS A 143 -12.14 -1.30 -0.20
N MET A 144 -11.22 -0.91 0.66
CA MET A 144 -11.18 -1.40 2.04
C MET A 144 -10.79 -0.30 3.03
N THR A 145 -11.28 -0.43 4.26
CA THR A 145 -10.76 0.31 5.40
C THR A 145 -9.73 -0.54 6.13
N ILE A 146 -8.56 -0.02 6.43
CA ILE A 146 -7.48 -0.75 7.11
C ILE A 146 -7.14 -0.02 8.41
N LYS A 147 -7.30 -0.72 9.53
CA LYS A 147 -7.05 -0.22 10.89
C LYS A 147 -5.98 -1.05 11.59
N THR A 148 -5.15 -0.37 12.37
CA THR A 148 -4.20 -0.99 13.32
C THR A 148 -4.38 -0.42 14.71
N PRO A 149 -4.00 -1.17 15.77
CA PRO A 149 -4.09 -0.68 17.14
C PRO A 149 -2.98 0.34 17.42
N ASP A 150 -3.14 1.11 18.48
CA ASP A 150 -2.04 1.94 19.01
C ASP A 150 -0.85 1.06 19.41
N ALA A 151 0.35 1.58 19.20
CA ALA A 151 1.56 0.95 19.68
C ALA A 151 1.66 1.12 21.21
N ILE A 152 1.93 0.03 21.91
CA ILE A 152 2.00 0.01 23.38
C ILE A 152 3.44 -0.11 23.92
N SER A 153 4.39 -0.54 23.10
CA SER A 153 5.79 -0.71 23.49
C SER A 153 6.57 0.59 23.24
N PRO A 154 7.39 1.09 24.18
CA PRO A 154 8.11 2.35 24.01
C PRO A 154 8.89 2.43 22.69
N GLY A 155 8.72 3.53 21.96
CA GLY A 155 9.31 3.78 20.65
C GLY A 155 8.75 2.95 19.48
N ALA A 156 7.77 2.07 19.73
CA ALA A 156 7.15 1.28 18.66
C ALA A 156 6.21 2.13 17.80
N SER A 157 6.10 1.76 16.53
CA SER A 157 5.22 2.39 15.55
C SER A 157 3.95 1.57 15.33
N SER A 158 2.84 2.24 15.03
CA SER A 158 1.65 1.62 14.48
C SER A 158 1.59 1.90 12.97
N VAL A 159 1.69 0.86 12.16
CA VAL A 159 1.82 0.94 10.70
C VAL A 159 0.67 0.17 10.08
N ALA A 160 -0.15 0.80 9.24
CA ALA A 160 -1.27 0.09 8.62
C ALA A 160 -0.82 -0.79 7.44
N ILE A 161 -0.01 -0.24 6.53
CA ILE A 161 0.46 -0.95 5.33
C ILE A 161 1.98 -0.76 5.22
N THR A 162 2.70 -1.85 5.02
CA THR A 162 4.13 -1.83 4.70
C THR A 162 4.33 -2.36 3.29
N ILE A 163 5.05 -1.62 2.46
CA ILE A 163 5.41 -2.00 1.09
C ILE A 163 6.92 -2.00 0.93
N THR A 164 7.50 -3.15 0.60
CA THR A 164 8.95 -3.33 0.44
C THR A 164 9.25 -4.01 -0.90
N GLY A 165 10.31 -3.57 -1.57
CA GLY A 165 10.84 -4.24 -2.78
C GLY A 165 9.86 -4.40 -3.94
N SER A 166 8.77 -3.64 -3.99
CA SER A 166 7.65 -3.87 -4.91
C SER A 166 7.59 -2.80 -5.99
N LYS A 167 7.23 -3.20 -7.22
CA LYS A 167 7.15 -2.30 -8.39
C LYS A 167 5.76 -2.22 -9.02
N MET A 168 4.93 -3.24 -8.84
CA MET A 168 3.64 -3.36 -9.51
C MET A 168 2.49 -3.53 -8.52
N VAL A 169 2.40 -2.60 -7.56
CA VAL A 169 1.35 -2.55 -6.55
C VAL A 169 0.49 -1.33 -6.80
N GLU A 170 -0.82 -1.52 -6.79
CA GLU A 170 -1.78 -0.42 -6.83
C GLU A 170 -2.70 -0.48 -5.60
N LEU A 171 -2.81 0.65 -4.91
CA LEU A 171 -3.74 0.85 -3.81
C LEU A 171 -4.87 1.77 -4.29
N ARG A 172 -6.12 1.30 -4.27
CA ARG A 172 -7.26 2.02 -4.84
C ARG A 172 -8.42 2.09 -3.85
N ASP A 173 -8.99 3.28 -3.67
CA ASP A 173 -10.17 3.51 -2.81
C ASP A 173 -9.98 2.93 -1.39
N LEU A 174 -8.79 3.11 -0.82
CA LEU A 174 -8.48 2.65 0.54
C LEU A 174 -8.67 3.77 1.55
N GLN A 175 -9.25 3.44 2.71
CA GLN A 175 -9.19 4.27 3.90
C GLN A 175 -8.17 3.66 4.87
N VAL A 176 -7.07 4.37 5.13
CA VAL A 176 -5.97 3.87 5.95
C VAL A 176 -5.94 4.61 7.28
N LEU A 177 -6.13 3.89 8.38
CA LEU A 177 -6.32 4.40 9.74
C LEU A 177 -5.34 3.71 10.69
N PRO A 178 -4.05 4.08 10.68
CA PRO A 178 -3.10 3.55 11.64
C PRO A 178 -3.41 4.05 13.06
N GLY A 179 -3.02 3.27 14.05
CA GLY A 179 -3.01 3.71 15.44
C GLY A 179 -1.90 4.73 15.72
N ILE A 180 -1.84 5.18 16.98
CA ILE A 180 -0.84 6.12 17.48
C ILE A 180 0.48 5.37 17.78
N GLY A 181 1.62 5.99 17.47
CA GLY A 181 2.93 5.48 17.88
C GLY A 181 3.19 5.67 19.37
N ALA A 182 3.95 4.77 19.99
CA ALA A 182 4.27 4.86 21.41
C ALA A 182 5.34 5.92 21.68
N ALA A 183 5.26 6.59 22.83
CA ALA A 183 6.33 7.46 23.31
C ALA A 183 7.65 6.68 23.46
N GLY A 184 8.79 7.35 23.24
CA GLY A 184 10.10 6.79 23.56
C GLY A 184 10.30 6.62 25.06
N THR A 185 11.37 5.92 25.45
CA THR A 185 11.81 5.92 26.85
C THR A 185 12.45 7.27 27.18
N ASP A 186 12.21 7.77 28.38
CA ASP A 186 12.91 8.95 28.88
C ASP A 186 14.43 8.75 28.88
N GLY A 187 15.16 9.84 28.70
CA GLY A 187 16.61 9.85 28.85
C GLY A 187 17.02 9.61 30.31
N ILE A 188 18.25 9.13 30.51
CA ILE A 188 18.84 9.06 31.84
C ILE A 188 19.26 10.47 32.26
N ASP A 189 19.01 10.82 33.52
CA ASP A 189 19.49 12.07 34.09
C ASP A 189 21.02 12.23 33.95
N GLY A 190 21.46 13.48 33.80
CA GLY A 190 22.88 13.80 33.80
C GLY A 190 23.54 13.52 35.16
N SER A 191 24.84 13.24 35.15
CA SER A 191 25.61 13.13 36.38
C SER A 191 25.66 14.48 37.12
N VAL A 192 25.69 14.43 38.45
CA VAL A 192 25.95 15.61 39.28
C VAL A 192 27.30 16.25 38.88
N GLY A 193 27.34 17.58 38.79
CA GLY A 193 28.57 18.33 38.48
C GLY A 193 29.63 18.23 39.58
N ALA A 194 30.90 18.45 39.22
CA ALA A 194 31.97 18.51 40.20
C ALA A 194 31.74 19.64 41.22
N GLY A 195 32.10 19.40 42.48
CA GLY A 195 32.08 20.44 43.51
C GLY A 195 33.00 21.62 43.12
N GLY A 196 32.65 22.82 43.57
CA GLY A 196 33.49 23.99 43.41
C GLY A 196 34.84 23.83 44.13
N GLY A 197 35.88 24.49 43.62
CA GLY A 197 37.17 24.57 44.31
C GLY A 197 37.08 25.36 45.61
N ASN A 198 38.06 25.15 46.49
CA ASN A 198 38.21 25.99 47.69
C ASN A 198 38.39 27.47 47.29
N GLY A 199 37.86 28.39 48.10
CA GLY A 199 38.13 29.82 47.93
C GLY A 199 39.62 30.14 48.07
N ALA A 200 40.08 31.22 47.41
CA ALA A 200 41.44 31.71 47.60
C ALA A 200 41.65 32.14 49.07
N GLY A 201 42.88 31.99 49.56
CA GLY A 201 43.26 32.53 50.87
C GLY A 201 43.02 34.04 50.91
N GLY A 202 42.55 34.54 52.06
CA GLY A 202 42.38 35.98 52.25
C GLY A 202 43.71 36.72 52.15
N ASN A 203 43.66 37.97 51.70
CA ASN A 203 44.85 38.83 51.70
C ASN A 203 45.38 39.00 53.13
N PRO A 204 46.71 39.15 53.32
CA PRO A 204 47.29 39.55 54.59
C PRO A 204 46.56 40.77 55.16
N GLY A 205 46.39 40.79 56.49
CA GLY A 205 45.85 41.97 57.17
C GLY A 205 46.73 43.18 56.92
N VAL A 206 46.12 44.34 56.68
CA VAL A 206 46.86 45.60 56.50
C VAL A 206 46.93 46.28 57.87
N GLU A 207 48.04 46.14 58.59
CA GLU A 207 48.27 47.00 59.76
C GLU A 207 48.53 48.45 59.31
N ARG A 208 47.68 49.39 59.76
CA ARG A 208 47.96 50.84 59.68
C ARG A 208 48.49 51.31 61.02
N SER A 209 49.77 51.04 61.31
CA SER A 209 50.46 51.70 62.44
C SER A 209 51.43 52.73 61.88
N GLY A 210 50.94 53.95 61.70
CA GLY A 210 51.79 55.13 61.54
C GLY A 210 52.04 55.72 62.94
N GLY A 211 53.29 55.67 63.38
CA GLY A 211 53.81 56.33 64.58
C GLY A 211 55.12 57.00 64.25
#